data_AF-A0A6L5C6C6-F1
#
_entry.id   AF-A0A6L5C6C6-F1
#
_cell.length_a   1.000
_cell.length_b   1.000
_cell.length_c   1.000
_cell.angle_alpha   90.00
_cell.angle_beta   90.00
_cell.angle_gamma   90.00
#
_symmetry.space_group_name_H-M   'P 1'
#
loop_
_entity.id
_entity.type
_entity.pdbx_description
1 polymer ?
#
loop_
_entity_poly.entity_id
_entity_poly.type
_entity_poly.pdbx_seq_one_letter_code
_entity_poly.pdbx_strand_id
1 'polypeptide(L)'
;MPSLKNIFFIAFSTFAISFMAQAEISNPQLEAKKKGIELYNQFKAISAVPYLKTAAESGDHEAQYYLGEALRKNNKYITPEAQTAYEASALQGDIYAMIRLSQRDNDLCAAMNNCPAEKKPPSEWSKSALEAATKEAEKGDSEAMYLMYRITGDDKWFEKSAEGGFALSQYYLAAEYRDGKGFFLTPSKRADVVERWMKASAEGGNPQGMLAYAAIQGRKKDWEQFRHWNEKAAMTGYVSAVYGYGSYLAGQSPEYGFKEDLVTAYASISWVLELDGGGGMKEFAQADLPVIVAKMTPEQIEKSKKMLTEWKATRPPLSFFPDKL
;
A
#
# COMPACT_ATOMS: atom_id res chain seq x y z
N MET A 1 10.31 84.21 23.16
CA MET A 1 9.63 83.42 22.11
C MET A 1 10.36 82.09 22.00
N PRO A 2 9.79 80.97 22.46
CA PRO A 2 10.47 79.67 22.50
C PRO A 2 10.32 78.94 21.16
N SER A 3 11.39 78.34 20.64
CA SER A 3 11.36 77.50 19.43
C SER A 3 10.96 76.06 19.77
N LEU A 4 9.90 75.57 19.13
CA LEU A 4 9.47 74.17 19.22
C LEU A 4 10.54 73.22 18.66
N LYS A 5 10.88 72.18 19.42
CA LYS A 5 11.57 70.98 18.92
C LYS A 5 10.51 69.97 18.48
N ASN A 6 10.51 69.62 17.19
CA ASN A 6 9.70 68.52 16.65
C ASN A 6 10.27 67.18 17.09
N ILE A 7 9.47 66.39 17.81
CA ILE A 7 9.78 65.00 18.17
C ILE A 7 9.08 64.11 17.14
N PHE A 8 9.85 63.36 16.34
CA PHE A 8 9.34 62.30 15.47
C PHE A 8 9.02 61.06 16.31
N PHE A 9 7.76 60.65 16.35
CA PHE A 9 7.34 59.34 16.85
C PHE A 9 7.47 58.31 15.72
N ILE A 10 8.40 57.37 15.87
CA ILE A 10 8.49 56.19 15.00
C ILE A 10 7.59 55.11 15.61
N ALA A 11 6.46 54.83 14.96
CA ALA A 11 5.58 53.71 15.32
C ALA A 11 6.20 52.41 14.80
N PHE A 12 6.74 51.59 15.70
CA PHE A 12 7.14 50.21 15.40
C PHE A 12 5.86 49.35 15.26
N SER A 13 5.45 49.07 14.02
CA SER A 13 4.46 48.01 13.77
C SER A 13 5.15 46.66 13.86
N THR A 14 4.85 45.90 14.92
CA THR A 14 5.27 44.51 15.05
C THR A 14 4.47 43.65 14.08
N PHE A 15 5.07 43.28 12.95
CA PHE A 15 4.56 42.25 12.06
C PHE A 15 4.69 40.90 12.78
N ALA A 16 3.59 40.37 13.28
CA ALA A 16 3.54 39.00 13.80
C ALA A 16 3.61 38.04 12.60
N ILE A 17 4.82 37.56 12.31
CA ILE A 17 5.02 36.44 11.39
C ILE A 17 4.52 35.20 12.14
N SER A 18 3.27 34.79 11.89
CA SER A 18 2.79 33.47 12.30
C SER A 18 3.56 32.41 11.52
N PHE A 19 4.62 31.90 12.14
CA PHE A 19 5.18 30.62 11.75
C PHE A 19 4.08 29.57 11.96
N MET A 20 3.52 29.04 10.87
CA MET A 20 2.89 27.74 10.93
C MET A 20 4.00 26.74 11.25
N ALA A 21 4.19 26.47 12.54
CA ALA A 21 5.00 25.36 12.97
C ALA A 21 4.28 24.09 12.52
N GLN A 22 4.76 23.45 11.45
CA GLN A 22 4.46 22.04 11.21
C GLN A 22 4.99 21.30 12.44
N ALA A 23 4.09 20.92 13.35
CA ALA A 23 4.48 20.14 14.51
C ALA A 23 4.93 18.76 14.02
N GLU A 24 6.23 18.48 14.10
CA GLU A 24 6.74 17.13 13.86
C GLU A 24 6.06 16.16 14.85
N ILE A 25 5.56 15.04 14.34
CA ILE A 25 4.87 14.05 15.17
C ILE A 25 5.84 13.45 16.20
N SER A 26 5.36 13.26 17.42
CA SER A 26 6.14 12.62 18.49
C SER A 26 6.38 11.13 18.19
N ASN A 27 7.43 10.55 18.79
CA ASN A 27 7.72 9.12 18.64
C ASN A 27 6.49 8.20 18.89
N PRO A 28 5.67 8.41 19.94
CA PRO A 28 4.44 7.63 20.13
C PRO A 28 3.44 7.74 18.98
N GLN A 29 3.31 8.93 18.36
CA GLN A 29 2.40 9.15 17.22
C GLN A 29 2.93 8.49 15.95
N LEU A 30 4.25 8.51 15.73
CA LEU A 30 4.87 7.79 14.61
C LEU A 30 4.68 6.26 14.74
N GLU A 31 4.85 5.71 15.94
CA GLU A 31 4.61 4.29 16.18
C GLU A 31 3.12 3.93 16.03
N ALA A 32 2.21 4.81 16.47
CA ALA A 32 0.78 4.65 16.23
C ALA A 32 0.45 4.66 14.72
N LYS A 33 1.02 5.59 13.94
CA LYS A 33 0.88 5.63 12.48
C LYS A 33 1.32 4.30 11.84
N LYS A 34 2.55 3.85 12.15
CA LYS A 34 3.10 2.59 11.62
C LYS A 34 2.18 1.41 11.95
N LYS A 35 1.74 1.31 13.20
CA LYS A 35 0.86 0.22 13.63
C LYS A 35 -0.51 0.27 12.96
N GLY A 36 -1.07 1.47 12.80
CA GLY A 36 -2.33 1.69 12.10
C GLY A 36 -2.28 1.25 10.64
N ILE A 37 -1.24 1.66 9.91
CA ILE A 37 -1.05 1.28 8.50
C ILE A 37 -0.76 -0.22 8.36
N GLU A 38 0.04 -0.81 9.26
CA GLU A 38 0.25 -2.26 9.32
C GLU A 38 -1.09 -3.00 9.43
N LEU A 39 -1.92 -2.64 10.42
CA LEU A 39 -3.21 -3.28 10.64
C LEU A 39 -4.14 -3.11 9.43
N TYR A 40 -4.16 -1.92 8.83
CA TYR A 40 -4.92 -1.67 7.60
C TYR A 40 -4.47 -2.60 6.45
N ASN A 41 -3.16 -2.74 6.26
CA ASN A 41 -2.57 -3.60 5.23
C ASN A 41 -2.78 -5.10 5.50
N GLN A 42 -3.09 -5.48 6.74
CA GLN A 42 -3.52 -6.82 7.13
C GLN A 42 -5.04 -7.02 7.04
N PHE A 43 -5.77 -6.07 6.44
CA PHE A 43 -7.23 -6.02 6.39
C PHE A 43 -7.94 -5.90 7.76
N LYS A 44 -7.22 -5.47 8.79
CA LYS A 44 -7.75 -5.24 10.14
C LYS A 44 -8.22 -3.78 10.29
N ALA A 45 -9.10 -3.33 9.40
CA ALA A 45 -9.53 -1.94 9.33
C ALA A 45 -10.10 -1.42 10.67
N ILE A 46 -10.92 -2.22 11.38
CA ILE A 46 -11.46 -1.86 12.70
C ILE A 46 -10.33 -1.63 13.71
N SER A 47 -9.40 -2.57 13.80
CA SER A 47 -8.27 -2.52 14.73
C SER A 47 -7.30 -1.38 14.42
N ALA A 48 -7.22 -0.94 13.16
CA ALA A 48 -6.37 0.16 12.72
C ALA A 48 -6.84 1.54 13.23
N VAL A 49 -8.16 1.75 13.35
CA VAL A 49 -8.78 3.05 13.69
C VAL A 49 -8.18 3.73 14.93
N PRO A 50 -8.06 3.11 16.11
CA PRO A 50 -7.55 3.80 17.30
C PRO A 50 -6.11 4.32 17.11
N TYR A 51 -5.26 3.54 16.44
CA TYR A 51 -3.87 3.92 16.17
C TYR A 51 -3.77 5.04 15.13
N LEU A 52 -4.53 4.91 14.03
CA LEU A 52 -4.59 5.92 12.98
C LEU A 52 -5.16 7.23 13.51
N LYS A 53 -6.15 7.17 14.41
CA LYS A 53 -6.73 8.35 15.05
C LYS A 53 -5.70 9.12 15.88
N THR A 54 -4.89 8.44 16.69
CA THR A 54 -3.82 9.09 17.47
C THR A 54 -2.83 9.86 16.60
N ALA A 55 -2.45 9.32 15.44
CA ALA A 55 -1.55 10.00 14.50
C ALA A 55 -2.29 11.08 13.69
N ALA A 56 -3.52 10.84 13.26
CA ALA A 56 -4.32 11.79 12.50
C ALA A 56 -4.63 13.08 13.29
N GLU A 57 -4.90 12.95 14.59
CA GLU A 57 -5.13 14.07 15.52
C GLU A 57 -3.88 14.94 15.71
N SER A 58 -2.69 14.41 15.41
CA SER A 58 -1.43 15.17 15.40
C SER A 58 -1.18 15.95 14.12
N GLY A 59 -2.05 15.79 13.10
CA GLY A 59 -1.94 16.47 11.82
C GLY A 59 -1.26 15.66 10.71
N ASP A 60 -0.85 14.41 10.93
CA ASP A 60 -0.21 13.60 9.88
C ASP A 60 -1.21 13.26 8.74
N HIS A 61 -0.97 13.82 7.56
CA HIS A 61 -1.91 13.71 6.42
C HIS A 61 -2.10 12.26 5.95
N GLU A 62 -1.06 11.43 5.99
CA GLU A 62 -1.14 10.03 5.56
C GLU A 62 -1.96 9.20 6.56
N ALA A 63 -1.76 9.41 7.87
CA ALA A 63 -2.59 8.80 8.90
C ALA A 63 -4.05 9.24 8.78
N GLN A 64 -4.32 10.52 8.45
CA GLN A 64 -5.67 11.02 8.17
C GLN A 64 -6.29 10.32 6.96
N TYR A 65 -5.53 10.12 5.89
CA TYR A 65 -6.00 9.36 4.72
C TYR A 65 -6.36 7.91 5.08
N TYR A 66 -5.43 7.19 5.71
CA TYR A 66 -5.68 5.81 6.12
C TYR A 66 -6.78 5.69 7.17
N LEU A 67 -6.96 6.68 8.05
CA LEU A 67 -8.10 6.73 8.97
C LEU A 67 -9.41 6.79 8.19
N GLY A 68 -9.48 7.66 7.18
CA GLY A 68 -10.62 7.72 6.25
C GLY A 68 -10.88 6.36 5.60
N GLU A 69 -9.85 5.72 5.05
CA GLU A 69 -9.98 4.38 4.43
C GLU A 69 -10.44 3.31 5.41
N ALA A 70 -9.88 3.28 6.62
CA ALA A 70 -10.24 2.30 7.63
C ALA A 70 -11.72 2.45 8.05
N LEU A 71 -12.17 3.69 8.27
CA LEU A 71 -13.56 3.99 8.61
C LEU A 71 -14.51 3.65 7.45
N ARG A 72 -14.14 4.02 6.21
CA ARG A 72 -14.93 3.73 5.02
C ARG A 72 -15.03 2.23 4.76
N LYS A 73 -13.94 1.47 4.85
CA LYS A 73 -13.95 0.00 4.66
C LYS A 73 -14.77 -0.71 5.75
N ASN A 74 -14.67 -0.25 6.99
CA ASN A 74 -15.45 -0.83 8.10
C ASN A 74 -16.96 -0.65 7.88
N ASN A 75 -17.37 0.55 7.46
CA ASN A 75 -18.79 0.87 7.26
C ASN A 75 -19.31 0.51 5.86
N LYS A 76 -18.40 0.29 4.89
CA LYS A 76 -18.64 0.09 3.45
C LYS A 76 -19.15 1.33 2.70
N TYR A 77 -19.15 2.49 3.35
CA TYR A 77 -19.50 3.78 2.78
C TYR A 77 -18.76 4.90 3.51
N ILE A 78 -18.72 6.10 2.93
CA ILE A 78 -18.08 7.27 3.54
C ILE A 78 -18.96 7.80 4.68
N THR A 79 -18.50 7.66 5.93
CA THR A 79 -19.14 8.26 7.11
C THR A 79 -18.72 9.73 7.31
N PRO A 80 -19.40 10.51 8.16
CA PRO A 80 -18.97 11.88 8.47
C PRO A 80 -17.53 11.97 9.01
N GLU A 81 -17.13 11.00 9.83
CA GLU A 81 -15.77 10.91 10.37
C GLU A 81 -14.75 10.57 9.28
N ALA A 82 -15.09 9.64 8.38
CA ALA A 82 -14.24 9.29 7.24
C ALA A 82 -14.03 10.50 6.32
N GLN A 83 -15.12 11.22 5.99
CA GLN A 83 -15.03 12.44 5.19
C GLN A 83 -14.18 13.51 5.87
N THR A 84 -14.35 13.72 7.18
CA THR A 84 -13.55 14.69 7.93
C THR A 84 -12.07 14.36 7.87
N ALA A 85 -11.71 13.07 7.99
CA ALA A 85 -10.33 12.61 7.87
C ALA A 85 -9.77 12.81 6.45
N TYR A 86 -10.54 12.47 5.42
CA TYR A 86 -10.13 12.74 4.04
C TYR A 86 -9.97 14.23 3.75
N GLU A 87 -10.89 15.08 4.20
CA GLU A 87 -10.78 16.53 4.01
C GLU A 87 -9.54 17.09 4.70
N ALA A 88 -9.24 16.65 5.92
CA ALA A 88 -8.03 17.06 6.64
C ALA A 88 -6.75 16.66 5.89
N SER A 89 -6.72 15.44 5.34
CA SER A 89 -5.60 14.95 4.53
C SER A 89 -5.46 15.73 3.21
N ALA A 90 -6.57 15.92 2.50
CA ALA A 90 -6.62 16.62 1.22
C ALA A 90 -6.22 18.10 1.35
N LEU A 91 -6.59 18.78 2.44
CA LEU A 91 -6.17 20.16 2.71
C LEU A 91 -4.65 20.32 2.88
N GLN A 92 -3.94 19.22 3.15
CA GLN A 92 -2.48 19.18 3.23
C GLN A 92 -1.80 18.77 1.92
N GLY A 93 -2.57 18.56 0.84
CA GLY A 93 -2.05 18.21 -0.48
C GLY A 93 -2.09 16.72 -0.81
N ASP A 94 -2.73 15.89 0.01
CA ASP A 94 -2.84 14.45 -0.25
C ASP A 94 -3.75 14.17 -1.47
N ILE A 95 -3.14 13.76 -2.59
CA ILE A 95 -3.83 13.53 -3.86
C ILE A 95 -4.78 12.32 -3.74
N TYR A 96 -4.43 11.30 -2.96
CA TYR A 96 -5.26 10.13 -2.76
C TYR A 96 -6.58 10.49 -2.06
N ALA A 97 -6.51 11.33 -1.03
CA ALA A 97 -7.69 11.85 -0.34
C ALA A 97 -8.56 12.70 -1.26
N MET A 98 -7.96 13.57 -2.08
CA MET A 98 -8.69 14.37 -3.07
C MET A 98 -9.42 13.49 -4.09
N ILE A 99 -8.76 12.44 -4.61
CA ILE A 99 -9.40 11.49 -5.53
C ILE A 99 -10.58 10.81 -4.86
N ARG A 100 -10.42 10.31 -3.63
CA ARG A 100 -11.51 9.64 -2.90
C ARG A 100 -12.72 10.57 -2.71
N LEU A 101 -12.49 11.82 -2.31
CA LEU A 101 -13.56 12.82 -2.16
C LEU A 101 -14.21 13.18 -3.50
N SER A 102 -13.44 13.21 -4.59
CA SER A 102 -13.97 13.50 -5.93
C SER A 102 -14.85 12.37 -6.50
N GLN A 103 -14.62 11.13 -6.07
CA GLN A 103 -15.32 9.94 -6.55
C GLN A 103 -16.47 9.51 -5.63
N ARG A 104 -16.89 10.39 -4.72
CA ARG A 104 -17.96 10.16 -3.74
C ARG A 104 -19.24 9.61 -4.35
N ASP A 105 -19.62 10.05 -5.55
CA ASP A 105 -20.86 9.60 -6.20
C ASP A 105 -20.86 8.10 -6.55
N ASN A 106 -19.67 7.48 -6.58
CA ASN A 106 -19.50 6.04 -6.75
C ASN A 106 -19.49 5.27 -5.41
N ASP A 107 -19.46 5.98 -4.27
CA ASP A 107 -19.51 5.35 -2.95
C ASP A 107 -20.94 4.94 -2.61
N LEU A 108 -21.06 3.90 -1.78
CA LEU A 108 -22.36 3.37 -1.37
C LEU A 108 -23.21 4.42 -0.63
N CYS A 109 -22.61 5.46 -0.03
CA CYS A 109 -23.37 6.53 0.61
C CYS A 109 -24.33 7.23 -0.37
N ALA A 110 -23.95 7.33 -1.65
CA ALA A 110 -24.75 8.00 -2.68
C ALA A 110 -25.97 7.15 -3.01
N ALA A 111 -25.77 5.84 -3.21
CA ALA A 111 -26.86 4.88 -3.43
C ALA A 111 -27.82 4.79 -2.23
N MET A 112 -27.31 4.97 -1.00
CA MET A 112 -28.09 4.99 0.23
C MET A 112 -28.74 6.36 0.53
N ASN A 113 -28.45 7.40 -0.27
CA ASN A 113 -28.86 8.79 -0.01
C ASN A 113 -28.49 9.29 1.40
N ASN A 114 -27.34 8.87 1.93
CA ASN A 114 -26.88 9.20 3.28
C ASN A 114 -25.45 9.76 3.33
N CYS A 115 -24.94 10.23 2.19
CA CYS A 115 -23.66 10.91 2.15
C CYS A 115 -23.65 12.14 3.09
N PRO A 116 -22.59 12.35 3.90
CA PRO A 116 -22.48 13.52 4.77
C PRO A 116 -22.58 14.87 4.04
N ALA A 117 -22.80 15.97 4.77
CA ALA A 117 -22.76 17.30 4.15
C ALA A 117 -21.32 17.64 3.70
N GLU A 118 -21.18 18.26 2.54
CA GLU A 118 -19.88 18.63 1.96
C GLU A 118 -19.50 20.05 2.33
N LYS A 119 -18.21 20.28 2.59
CA LYS A 119 -17.66 21.65 2.66
C LYS A 119 -17.27 22.19 1.29
N LYS A 120 -16.98 21.27 0.35
CA LYS A 120 -16.47 21.55 -0.99
C LYS A 120 -17.00 20.46 -1.94
N PRO A 121 -17.56 20.82 -3.11
CA PRO A 121 -18.17 19.84 -4.02
C PRO A 121 -17.13 18.87 -4.63
N PRO A 122 -17.53 17.66 -5.06
CA PRO A 122 -16.61 16.66 -5.60
C PRO A 122 -15.85 17.15 -6.84
N SER A 123 -16.49 18.01 -7.64
CA SER A 123 -15.88 18.62 -8.83
C SER A 123 -14.68 19.51 -8.51
N GLU A 124 -14.71 20.24 -7.39
CA GLU A 124 -13.56 21.03 -6.98
C GLU A 124 -12.45 20.19 -6.36
N TRP A 125 -12.77 19.06 -5.72
CA TRP A 125 -11.76 18.08 -5.31
C TRP A 125 -11.09 17.42 -6.52
N SER A 126 -11.87 17.10 -7.56
CA SER A 126 -11.35 16.61 -8.84
C SER A 126 -10.36 17.59 -9.46
N LYS A 127 -10.70 18.89 -9.50
CA LYS A 127 -9.81 19.94 -9.98
C LYS A 127 -8.51 20.01 -9.17
N SER A 128 -8.61 19.99 -7.83
CA SER A 128 -7.43 20.02 -6.95
C SER A 128 -6.53 18.78 -7.12
N ALA A 129 -7.13 17.59 -7.23
CA ALA A 129 -6.40 16.36 -7.49
C ALA A 129 -5.65 16.43 -8.81
N LEU A 130 -6.32 16.89 -9.88
CA LEU A 130 -5.73 17.02 -11.21
C LEU A 130 -4.57 18.01 -11.22
N GLU A 131 -4.73 19.17 -10.60
CA GLU A 131 -3.69 20.19 -10.51
C GLU A 131 -2.46 19.68 -9.75
N ALA A 132 -2.67 19.08 -8.57
CA ALA A 132 -1.59 18.53 -7.76
C ALA A 132 -0.87 17.37 -8.46
N ALA A 133 -1.62 16.42 -9.03
CA ALA A 133 -1.04 15.29 -9.76
C ALA A 133 -0.29 15.73 -11.02
N THR A 134 -0.81 16.72 -11.76
CA THR A 134 -0.11 17.27 -12.94
C THR A 134 1.24 17.86 -12.55
N LYS A 135 1.27 18.67 -11.48
CA LYS A 135 2.49 19.32 -11.00
C LYS A 135 3.59 18.31 -10.63
N GLU A 136 3.24 17.22 -9.97
CA GLU A 136 4.22 16.18 -9.59
C GLU A 136 4.59 15.30 -10.79
N ALA A 137 3.64 14.97 -11.67
CA ALA A 137 3.90 14.22 -12.90
C ALA A 137 4.84 14.97 -13.85
N GLU A 138 4.74 16.30 -13.95
CA GLU A 138 5.66 17.14 -14.75
C GLU A 138 7.10 17.11 -14.22
N LYS A 139 7.30 16.80 -12.93
CA LYS A 139 8.63 16.59 -12.34
C LYS A 139 9.16 15.17 -12.56
N GLY A 140 8.40 14.31 -13.24
CA GLY A 140 8.76 12.92 -13.47
C GLY A 140 8.30 11.96 -12.37
N ASP A 141 7.45 12.40 -11.43
CA ASP A 141 6.93 11.50 -10.40
C ASP A 141 6.00 10.45 -11.02
N SER A 142 6.43 9.19 -10.95
CA SER A 142 5.76 8.09 -11.62
C SER A 142 4.51 7.61 -10.87
N GLU A 143 4.41 7.83 -9.56
CA GLU A 143 3.18 7.58 -8.79
C GLU A 143 2.14 8.66 -9.14
N ALA A 144 2.54 9.92 -9.27
CA ALA A 144 1.66 11.01 -9.72
C ALA A 144 1.14 10.75 -11.15
N MET A 145 1.95 10.21 -12.05
CA MET A 145 1.48 9.76 -13.37
C MET A 145 0.43 8.64 -13.26
N TYR A 146 0.57 7.71 -12.32
CA TYR A 146 -0.48 6.72 -12.04
C TYR A 146 -1.75 7.40 -11.52
N LEU A 147 -1.63 8.38 -10.63
CA LEU A 147 -2.77 9.16 -10.13
C LEU A 147 -3.44 9.98 -11.24
N MET A 148 -2.69 10.51 -12.20
CA MET A 148 -3.23 11.14 -13.40
C MET A 148 -4.10 10.17 -14.20
N TYR A 149 -3.69 8.91 -14.37
CA TYR A 149 -4.54 7.88 -14.95
C TYR A 149 -5.81 7.64 -14.11
N ARG A 150 -5.68 7.53 -12.78
CA ARG A 150 -6.83 7.34 -11.88
C ARG A 150 -7.83 8.50 -11.89
N ILE A 151 -7.38 9.71 -12.20
CA ILE A 151 -8.21 10.91 -12.30
C ILE A 151 -8.85 11.04 -13.69
N THR A 152 -8.07 10.83 -14.75
CA THR A 152 -8.48 11.17 -16.13
C THR A 152 -9.01 10.00 -16.94
N GLY A 153 -8.65 8.77 -16.56
CA GLY A 153 -8.88 7.57 -17.36
C GLY A 153 -8.04 7.49 -18.65
N ASP A 154 -7.06 8.38 -18.85
CA ASP A 154 -6.19 8.33 -20.03
C ASP A 154 -5.06 7.31 -19.83
N ASP A 155 -5.14 6.21 -20.58
CA ASP A 155 -4.16 5.11 -20.58
C ASP A 155 -2.73 5.60 -20.86
N LYS A 156 -2.54 6.75 -21.56
CA LYS A 156 -1.19 7.30 -21.79
C LYS A 156 -0.47 7.68 -20.50
N TRP A 157 -1.19 8.12 -19.48
CA TRP A 157 -0.60 8.40 -18.17
C TRP A 157 -0.19 7.13 -17.45
N PHE A 158 -0.97 6.06 -17.65
CA PHE A 158 -0.67 4.76 -17.09
C PHE A 158 0.59 4.14 -17.70
N GLU A 159 0.72 4.22 -19.03
CA GLU A 159 1.94 3.83 -19.75
C GLU A 159 3.15 4.64 -19.29
N LYS A 160 3.02 5.98 -19.22
CA LYS A 160 4.08 6.86 -18.71
C LYS A 160 4.51 6.52 -17.27
N SER A 161 3.55 6.21 -16.40
CA SER A 161 3.83 5.78 -15.03
C SER A 161 4.65 4.49 -14.98
N ALA A 162 4.30 3.50 -15.82
CA ALA A 162 5.05 2.25 -15.92
C ALA A 162 6.47 2.48 -16.50
N GLU A 163 6.59 3.32 -17.52
CA GLU A 163 7.88 3.74 -18.12
C GLU A 163 8.76 4.51 -17.14
N GLY A 164 8.16 5.35 -16.29
CA GLY A 164 8.86 6.09 -15.25
C GLY A 164 9.33 5.25 -14.07
N GLY A 165 8.91 3.97 -13.99
CA GLY A 165 9.41 3.01 -13.01
C GLY A 165 8.48 2.75 -11.83
N PHE A 166 7.21 3.21 -11.86
CA PHE A 166 6.27 2.90 -10.80
C PHE A 166 5.89 1.41 -10.84
N ALA A 167 6.44 0.63 -9.91
CA ALA A 167 6.36 -0.83 -9.92
C ALA A 167 4.92 -1.37 -9.91
N LEU A 168 3.98 -0.65 -9.29
CA LEU A 168 2.55 -1.00 -9.30
C LEU A 168 1.93 -0.83 -10.70
N SER A 169 2.24 0.26 -11.41
CA SER A 169 1.80 0.44 -12.79
C SER A 169 2.40 -0.60 -13.72
N GLN A 170 3.68 -0.95 -13.56
CA GLN A 170 4.31 -2.01 -14.35
C GLN A 170 3.62 -3.37 -14.15
N TYR A 171 3.24 -3.70 -12.92
CA TYR A 171 2.48 -4.92 -12.63
C TYR A 171 1.10 -4.91 -13.29
N TYR A 172 0.32 -3.85 -13.08
CA TYR A 172 -1.04 -3.77 -13.58
C TYR A 172 -1.09 -3.66 -15.11
N LEU A 173 -0.18 -2.91 -15.74
CA LEU A 173 -0.08 -2.82 -17.20
C LEU A 173 0.25 -4.18 -17.81
N ALA A 174 1.17 -4.93 -17.19
CA ALA A 174 1.46 -6.29 -17.60
C ALA A 174 0.26 -7.24 -17.44
N ALA A 175 -0.53 -7.08 -16.37
CA ALA A 175 -1.75 -7.84 -16.16
C ALA A 175 -2.81 -7.52 -17.23
N GLU A 176 -3.04 -6.25 -17.55
CA GLU A 176 -3.97 -5.85 -18.62
C GLU A 176 -3.55 -6.40 -19.99
N TYR A 177 -2.26 -6.34 -20.33
CA TYR A 177 -1.75 -6.94 -21.56
C TYR A 177 -1.86 -8.45 -21.57
N ARG A 178 -1.65 -9.13 -20.45
CA ARG A 178 -1.89 -10.57 -20.36
C ARG A 178 -3.36 -10.91 -20.59
N ASP A 179 -4.28 -10.09 -20.07
CA ASP A 179 -5.71 -10.33 -20.07
C ASP A 179 -6.41 -9.87 -21.38
N GLY A 180 -5.65 -9.30 -22.33
CA GLY A 180 -6.12 -9.08 -23.70
C GLY A 180 -6.06 -7.62 -24.18
N LYS A 181 -5.86 -6.65 -23.28
CA LYS A 181 -5.75 -5.22 -23.64
C LYS A 181 -4.58 -5.00 -24.62
N GLY A 182 -4.73 -4.02 -25.51
CA GLY A 182 -3.70 -3.64 -26.49
C GLY A 182 -3.61 -4.55 -27.72
N PHE A 183 -3.00 -4.02 -28.78
CA PHE A 183 -2.76 -4.75 -30.03
C PHE A 183 -1.33 -5.29 -30.09
N PHE A 184 -1.19 -6.59 -30.29
CA PHE A 184 0.09 -7.28 -30.45
C PHE A 184 0.03 -8.17 -31.69
N LEU A 185 1.06 -8.08 -32.55
CA LEU A 185 1.09 -8.84 -33.81
C LEU A 185 1.03 -10.36 -33.59
N THR A 186 1.61 -10.87 -32.50
CA THR A 186 1.60 -12.30 -32.17
C THR A 186 1.45 -12.51 -30.65
N PRO A 187 0.93 -13.67 -30.22
CA PRO A 187 0.90 -14.04 -28.80
C PRO A 187 2.29 -14.01 -28.14
N SER A 188 3.35 -14.38 -28.86
CA SER A 188 4.73 -14.36 -28.34
C SER A 188 5.20 -12.93 -28.03
N LYS A 189 4.95 -11.96 -28.92
CA LYS A 189 5.32 -10.55 -28.66
C LYS A 189 4.58 -9.99 -27.44
N ARG A 190 3.31 -10.37 -27.25
CA ARG A 190 2.54 -10.03 -26.04
C ARG A 190 3.20 -10.63 -24.80
N ALA A 191 3.56 -11.92 -24.84
CA ALA A 191 4.22 -12.60 -23.73
C ALA A 191 5.57 -11.96 -23.36
N ASP A 192 6.40 -11.58 -24.33
CA ASP A 192 7.68 -10.90 -24.11
C ASP A 192 7.50 -9.53 -23.43
N VAL A 193 6.45 -8.79 -23.83
CA VAL A 193 6.12 -7.49 -23.22
C VAL A 193 5.61 -7.65 -21.79
N VAL A 194 4.71 -8.61 -21.55
CA VAL A 194 4.21 -8.94 -20.22
C VAL A 194 5.36 -9.34 -19.30
N GLU A 195 6.26 -10.20 -19.76
CA GLU A 195 7.41 -10.64 -18.97
C GLU A 195 8.35 -9.49 -18.62
N ARG A 196 8.66 -8.61 -19.58
CA ARG A 196 9.50 -7.44 -19.33
C ARG A 196 8.92 -6.54 -18.24
N TRP A 197 7.62 -6.28 -18.30
CA TRP A 197 6.96 -5.43 -17.30
C TRP A 197 6.81 -6.11 -15.94
N MET A 198 6.52 -7.41 -15.89
CA MET A 198 6.52 -8.16 -14.64
C MET A 198 7.92 -8.18 -14.00
N LYS A 199 8.97 -8.33 -14.81
CA LYS A 199 10.37 -8.25 -14.35
C LYS A 199 10.68 -6.87 -13.79
N ALA A 200 10.35 -5.80 -14.52
CA ALA A 200 10.58 -4.43 -14.07
C ALA A 200 9.84 -4.15 -12.74
N SER A 201 8.59 -4.61 -12.63
CA SER A 201 7.81 -4.50 -11.40
C SER A 201 8.46 -5.23 -10.22
N ALA A 202 8.95 -6.45 -10.46
CA ALA A 202 9.67 -7.25 -9.48
C ALA A 202 10.98 -6.57 -9.02
N GLU A 203 11.74 -6.01 -9.97
CA GLU A 203 12.98 -5.25 -9.71
C GLU A 203 12.69 -3.94 -8.96
N GLY A 204 11.55 -3.30 -9.23
CA GLY A 204 11.03 -2.12 -8.52
C GLY A 204 10.43 -2.43 -7.15
N GLY A 205 10.49 -3.68 -6.67
CA GLY A 205 10.12 -4.04 -5.29
C GLY A 205 8.66 -4.42 -5.09
N ASN A 206 7.85 -4.52 -6.15
CA ASN A 206 6.45 -4.94 -6.02
C ASN A 206 6.34 -6.47 -5.85
N PRO A 207 5.82 -6.97 -4.72
CA PRO A 207 5.77 -8.41 -4.47
C PRO A 207 4.76 -9.18 -5.34
N GLN A 208 3.68 -8.55 -5.80
CA GLN A 208 2.81 -9.14 -6.82
C GLN A 208 3.55 -9.31 -8.15
N GLY A 209 4.36 -8.31 -8.53
CA GLY A 209 5.27 -8.37 -9.68
C GLY A 209 6.30 -9.49 -9.54
N MET A 210 6.90 -9.65 -8.35
CA MET A 210 7.85 -10.74 -8.06
C MET A 210 7.22 -12.13 -8.25
N LEU A 211 6.04 -12.39 -7.68
CA LEU A 211 5.37 -13.69 -7.86
C LEU A 211 4.94 -13.92 -9.31
N ALA A 212 4.46 -12.88 -10.00
CA ALA A 212 4.05 -12.98 -11.40
C ALA A 212 5.26 -13.29 -12.32
N TYR A 213 6.39 -12.62 -12.10
CA TYR A 213 7.62 -12.89 -12.82
C TYR A 213 8.16 -14.28 -12.50
N ALA A 214 8.16 -14.69 -11.22
CA ALA A 214 8.52 -16.05 -10.81
C ALA A 214 7.69 -17.07 -11.60
N ALA A 215 6.36 -16.92 -11.64
CA ALA A 215 5.48 -17.83 -12.37
C ALA A 215 5.80 -17.91 -13.88
N ILE A 216 6.25 -16.82 -14.51
CA ILE A 216 6.73 -16.84 -15.90
C ILE A 216 7.99 -17.70 -16.01
N GLN A 217 8.96 -17.53 -15.12
CA GLN A 217 10.20 -18.31 -15.11
C GLN A 217 9.94 -19.79 -14.84
N GLY A 218 9.02 -20.12 -13.93
CA GLY A 218 8.57 -21.49 -13.67
C GLY A 218 7.97 -22.16 -14.92
N ARG A 219 7.16 -21.45 -15.72
CA ARG A 219 6.66 -21.97 -17.00
C ARG A 219 7.75 -22.23 -18.02
N LYS A 220 8.85 -21.46 -17.97
CA LYS A 220 10.07 -21.66 -18.77
C LYS A 220 11.00 -22.73 -18.18
N LYS A 221 10.65 -23.33 -17.04
CA LYS A 221 11.46 -24.27 -16.27
C LYS A 221 12.78 -23.67 -15.76
N ASP A 222 12.87 -22.34 -15.66
CA ASP A 222 13.94 -21.66 -14.94
C ASP A 222 13.60 -21.66 -13.44
N TRP A 223 13.91 -22.80 -12.81
CA TRP A 223 13.62 -23.00 -11.39
C TRP A 223 14.52 -22.18 -10.48
N GLU A 224 15.71 -21.77 -10.95
CA GLU A 224 16.59 -20.90 -10.18
C GLU A 224 15.94 -19.54 -9.97
N GLN A 225 15.49 -18.91 -11.06
CA GLN A 225 14.78 -17.63 -10.97
C GLN A 225 13.42 -17.76 -10.29
N PHE A 226 12.70 -18.88 -10.50
CA PHE A 226 11.46 -19.15 -9.78
C PHE A 226 11.67 -19.11 -8.25
N ARG A 227 12.70 -19.80 -7.75
CA ARG A 227 13.01 -19.83 -6.32
C ARG A 227 13.44 -18.46 -5.82
N HIS A 228 14.36 -17.81 -6.53
CA HIS A 228 14.88 -16.50 -6.14
C HIS A 228 13.76 -15.47 -5.92
N TRP A 229 12.83 -15.35 -6.87
CA TRP A 229 11.78 -14.35 -6.78
C TRP A 229 10.67 -14.70 -5.79
N ASN A 230 10.35 -15.98 -5.59
CA ASN A 230 9.43 -16.40 -4.53
C ASN A 230 9.99 -16.11 -3.13
N GLU A 231 11.27 -16.41 -2.89
CA GLU A 231 11.93 -16.09 -1.63
C GLU A 231 11.95 -14.58 -1.39
N LYS A 232 12.37 -13.81 -2.41
CA LYS A 232 12.41 -12.35 -2.33
C LYS A 232 11.02 -11.75 -2.05
N ALA A 233 9.97 -12.26 -2.68
CA ALA A 233 8.60 -11.84 -2.41
C ALA A 233 8.16 -12.17 -0.98
N ALA A 234 8.52 -13.34 -0.45
CA ALA A 234 8.22 -13.71 0.94
C ALA A 234 8.90 -12.78 1.94
N MET A 235 10.13 -12.32 1.65
CA MET A 235 10.86 -11.37 2.51
C MET A 235 10.22 -9.98 2.59
N THR A 236 9.33 -9.62 1.66
CA THR A 236 8.56 -8.37 1.73
C THR A 236 7.42 -8.40 2.76
N GLY A 237 7.08 -9.58 3.29
CA GLY A 237 5.88 -9.77 4.10
C GLY A 237 4.59 -9.96 3.29
N TYR A 238 4.67 -10.10 1.95
CA TYR A 238 3.47 -10.35 1.16
C TYR A 238 2.85 -11.70 1.52
N VAL A 239 1.63 -11.67 2.06
CA VAL A 239 0.99 -12.85 2.69
C VAL A 239 0.98 -14.07 1.76
N SER A 240 0.59 -13.89 0.50
CA SER A 240 0.55 -14.99 -0.49
C SER A 240 1.95 -15.57 -0.74
N ALA A 241 2.99 -14.73 -0.76
CA ALA A 241 4.37 -15.17 -0.96
C ALA A 241 4.94 -15.87 0.28
N VAL A 242 4.65 -15.36 1.48
CA VAL A 242 5.06 -15.99 2.75
C VAL A 242 4.42 -17.38 2.87
N TYR A 243 3.13 -17.50 2.59
CA TYR A 243 2.44 -18.79 2.55
C TYR A 243 3.06 -19.73 1.51
N GLY A 244 3.17 -19.28 0.25
CA GLY A 244 3.70 -20.09 -0.85
C GLY A 244 5.12 -20.59 -0.59
N TYR A 245 6.01 -19.70 -0.13
CA TYR A 245 7.38 -20.06 0.23
C TYR A 245 7.42 -21.07 1.38
N GLY A 246 6.60 -20.88 2.42
CA GLY A 246 6.47 -21.85 3.51
C GLY A 246 6.01 -23.23 3.03
N SER A 247 5.02 -23.28 2.13
CA SER A 247 4.53 -24.53 1.52
C SER A 247 5.60 -25.22 0.67
N TYR A 248 6.38 -24.47 -0.11
CA TYR A 248 7.50 -25.02 -0.89
C TYR A 248 8.58 -25.64 0.00
N LEU A 249 8.95 -24.96 1.10
CA LEU A 249 9.93 -25.46 2.07
C LEU A 249 9.42 -26.65 2.88
N ALA A 250 8.10 -26.88 2.93
CA ALA A 250 7.49 -28.08 3.53
C ALA A 250 7.54 -29.32 2.63
N GLY A 251 8.09 -29.18 1.41
CA GLY A 251 8.22 -30.26 0.44
C GLY A 251 6.90 -30.59 -0.30
N GLN A 252 5.93 -29.67 -0.33
CA GLN A 252 4.64 -29.92 -1.00
C GLN A 252 4.75 -29.88 -2.54
N SER A 253 5.76 -29.20 -3.09
CA SER A 253 6.00 -29.08 -4.54
C SER A 253 7.47 -29.34 -4.88
N PRO A 254 7.93 -30.61 -4.79
CA PRO A 254 9.35 -30.96 -4.98
C PRO A 254 9.89 -30.61 -6.37
N GLU A 255 9.03 -30.51 -7.38
CA GLU A 255 9.37 -30.16 -8.76
C GLU A 255 10.00 -28.76 -8.91
N TYR A 256 9.74 -27.85 -7.96
CA TYR A 256 10.31 -26.50 -7.95
C TYR A 256 11.73 -26.46 -7.36
N GLY A 257 12.20 -27.57 -6.76
CA GLY A 257 13.57 -27.75 -6.30
C GLY A 257 13.95 -26.88 -5.09
N PHE A 258 12.98 -26.47 -4.26
CA PHE A 258 13.30 -25.88 -2.96
C PHE A 258 13.87 -26.97 -2.04
N LYS A 259 14.96 -26.65 -1.35
CA LYS A 259 15.48 -27.52 -0.30
C LYS A 259 14.50 -27.50 0.87
N GLU A 260 14.08 -28.68 1.34
CA GLU A 260 13.18 -28.77 2.48
C GLU A 260 13.80 -28.10 3.73
N ASP A 261 13.01 -27.25 4.38
CA ASP A 261 13.31 -26.60 5.65
C ASP A 261 12.02 -26.48 6.46
N LEU A 262 11.72 -27.53 7.23
CA LEU A 262 10.51 -27.62 8.04
C LEU A 262 10.43 -26.54 9.13
N VAL A 263 11.57 -26.01 9.60
CA VAL A 263 11.59 -24.96 10.63
C VAL A 263 11.11 -23.64 10.05
N THR A 264 11.66 -23.28 8.89
CA THR A 264 11.26 -22.07 8.16
C THR A 264 9.84 -22.20 7.60
N ALA A 265 9.45 -23.39 7.14
CA ALA A 265 8.09 -23.69 6.71
C ALA A 265 7.08 -23.48 7.84
N TYR A 266 7.28 -24.12 9.00
CA TYR A 266 6.40 -23.95 10.16
C TYR A 266 6.32 -22.49 10.61
N ALA A 267 7.45 -21.79 10.68
CA ALA A 267 7.47 -20.38 11.09
C ALA A 267 6.66 -19.50 10.13
N SER A 268 6.82 -19.70 8.81
CA SER A 268 6.09 -18.94 7.79
C SER A 268 4.59 -19.21 7.82
N ILE A 269 4.18 -20.47 7.87
CA ILE A 269 2.76 -20.87 7.94
C ILE A 269 2.14 -20.40 9.26
N SER A 270 2.85 -20.53 10.38
CA SER A 270 2.39 -20.00 11.67
C SER A 270 2.25 -18.49 11.67
N TRP A 271 3.12 -17.75 10.98
CA TRP A 271 3.01 -16.30 10.87
C TRP A 271 1.71 -15.89 10.16
N VAL A 272 1.38 -16.56 9.05
CA VAL A 272 0.15 -16.33 8.29
C VAL A 272 -1.09 -16.60 9.15
N LEU A 273 -1.03 -17.57 10.08
CA LEU A 273 -2.13 -17.88 11.00
C LEU A 273 -2.42 -16.78 12.03
N GLU A 274 -1.48 -15.87 12.30
CA GLU A 274 -1.69 -14.70 13.17
C GLU A 274 -2.59 -13.63 12.52
N LEU A 275 -2.89 -13.77 11.22
CA LEU A 275 -3.85 -12.91 10.55
C LEU A 275 -5.28 -13.24 11.00
N ASP A 276 -6.08 -12.19 11.20
CA ASP A 276 -7.50 -12.28 11.55
C ASP A 276 -8.35 -11.21 10.82
N GLY A 277 -7.76 -10.49 9.85
CA GLY A 277 -8.44 -9.47 9.04
C GLY A 277 -9.06 -9.99 7.74
N GLY A 278 -8.86 -11.26 7.37
CA GLY A 278 -9.37 -11.88 6.13
C GLY A 278 -8.25 -12.24 5.14
N GLY A 279 -8.59 -12.35 3.85
CA GLY A 279 -7.63 -12.54 2.75
C GLY A 279 -7.37 -13.99 2.29
N GLY A 280 -8.11 -14.99 2.80
CA GLY A 280 -8.14 -16.37 2.28
C GLY A 280 -6.90 -17.24 2.53
N MET A 281 -5.74 -16.63 2.79
CA MET A 281 -4.48 -17.37 3.01
C MET A 281 -4.42 -18.06 4.36
N LYS A 282 -5.19 -17.58 5.34
CA LYS A 282 -5.25 -18.19 6.67
C LYS A 282 -5.83 -19.60 6.60
N GLU A 283 -6.86 -19.80 5.80
CA GLU A 283 -7.55 -21.08 5.64
C GLU A 283 -6.62 -22.14 5.06
N PHE A 284 -5.81 -21.78 4.06
CA PHE A 284 -4.77 -22.66 3.52
C PHE A 284 -3.69 -22.96 4.56
N ALA A 285 -3.22 -21.94 5.29
CA ALA A 285 -2.25 -22.14 6.37
C ALA A 285 -2.77 -23.06 7.48
N GLN A 286 -4.08 -23.02 7.79
CA GLN A 286 -4.72 -23.90 8.77
C GLN A 286 -4.74 -25.36 8.32
N ALA A 287 -4.98 -25.59 7.03
CA ALA A 287 -4.98 -26.92 6.45
C ALA A 287 -3.57 -27.53 6.40
N ASP A 288 -2.55 -26.71 6.10
CA ASP A 288 -1.18 -27.18 5.88
C ASP A 288 -0.38 -27.38 7.17
N LEU A 289 -0.63 -26.57 8.22
CA LEU A 289 0.18 -26.63 9.45
C LEU A 289 0.21 -28.04 10.08
N PRO A 290 -0.91 -28.78 10.22
CA PRO A 290 -0.88 -30.14 10.75
C PRO A 290 -0.01 -31.10 9.94
N VAL A 291 0.01 -30.95 8.60
CA VAL A 291 0.82 -31.77 7.69
C VAL A 291 2.31 -31.50 7.91
N ILE A 292 2.68 -30.24 8.14
CA ILE A 292 4.05 -29.84 8.47
C ILE A 292 4.45 -30.38 9.84
N VAL A 293 3.60 -30.18 10.86
CA VAL A 293 3.85 -30.63 12.23
C VAL A 293 4.07 -32.14 12.32
N ALA A 294 3.33 -32.93 11.53
CA ALA A 294 3.49 -34.38 11.50
C ALA A 294 4.88 -34.85 11.06
N LYS A 295 5.66 -34.00 10.38
CA LYS A 295 7.04 -34.27 9.93
C LYS A 295 8.11 -33.72 10.90
N MET A 296 7.72 -33.03 11.96
CA MET A 296 8.64 -32.27 12.81
C MET A 296 8.87 -32.88 14.19
N THR A 297 10.05 -32.64 14.75
CA THR A 297 10.33 -32.92 16.17
C THR A 297 9.92 -31.75 17.07
N PRO A 298 9.71 -31.97 18.39
CA PRO A 298 9.46 -30.90 19.35
C PRO A 298 10.52 -29.78 19.33
N GLU A 299 11.80 -30.14 19.16
CA GLU A 299 12.91 -29.18 19.10
C GLU A 299 12.83 -28.30 17.85
N GLN A 300 12.44 -28.87 16.71
CA GLN A 300 12.23 -28.10 15.48
C GLN A 300 11.06 -27.12 15.63
N ILE A 301 9.97 -27.54 16.27
CA ILE A 301 8.82 -26.66 16.55
C ILE A 301 9.24 -25.49 17.44
N GLU A 302 10.00 -25.75 18.51
CA GLU A 302 10.48 -24.70 19.40
C GLU A 302 11.44 -23.72 18.70
N LYS A 303 12.35 -24.25 17.88
CA LYS A 303 13.22 -23.42 17.03
C LYS A 303 12.40 -22.53 16.08
N SER A 304 11.31 -23.05 15.53
CA SER A 304 10.44 -22.30 14.61
C SER A 304 9.71 -21.16 15.31
N LYS A 305 9.23 -21.37 16.55
CA LYS A 305 8.60 -20.31 17.36
C LYS A 305 9.58 -19.19 17.71
N LYS A 306 10.83 -19.54 18.06
CA LYS A 306 11.89 -18.56 18.31
C LYS A 306 12.20 -17.75 17.05
N MET A 307 12.35 -18.42 15.91
CA MET A 307 12.57 -17.78 14.61
C MET A 307 11.43 -16.81 14.25
N LEU A 308 10.18 -17.22 14.42
CA LEU A 308 9.03 -16.34 14.17
C LEU A 308 9.05 -15.09 15.06
N THR A 309 9.43 -15.23 16.33
CA THR A 309 9.56 -14.10 17.24
C THR A 309 10.60 -13.10 16.76
N GLU A 310 11.75 -13.58 16.28
CA GLU A 310 12.82 -12.74 15.71
C GLU A 310 12.38 -12.06 14.40
N TRP A 311 11.70 -12.78 13.52
CA TRP A 311 11.18 -12.21 12.26
C TRP A 311 10.20 -11.07 12.52
N LYS A 312 9.27 -11.22 13.46
CA LYS A 312 8.32 -10.16 13.81
C LYS A 312 8.98 -8.90 14.36
N ALA A 313 10.21 -9.00 14.88
CA ALA A 313 10.98 -7.86 15.37
C ALA A 313 11.89 -7.22 14.30
N THR A 314 12.23 -7.95 13.23
CA THR A 314 13.30 -7.56 12.29
C THR A 314 12.87 -7.44 10.83
N ARG A 315 11.72 -8.01 10.46
CA ARG A 315 11.19 -8.01 9.09
C ARG A 315 9.99 -7.09 8.94
N PRO A 316 9.68 -6.63 7.71
CA PRO A 316 8.41 -5.99 7.43
C PRO A 316 7.24 -6.88 7.90
N PRO A 317 6.17 -6.29 8.45
CA PRO A 317 5.01 -7.05 8.88
C PRO A 317 4.28 -7.67 7.69
N LEU A 318 3.45 -8.67 7.96
CA LEU A 318 2.58 -9.23 6.93
C LEU A 318 1.67 -8.15 6.33
N SER A 319 1.52 -8.19 5.01
CA SER A 319 0.73 -7.22 4.25
C SER A 319 0.10 -7.89 3.03
N PHE A 320 -1.15 -7.52 2.72
CA PHE A 320 -1.80 -7.86 1.46
C PHE A 320 -1.47 -6.89 0.33
N PHE A 321 -0.70 -5.82 0.62
CA PHE A 321 -0.36 -4.74 -0.30
C PHE A 321 -1.60 -4.22 -1.05
N PRO A 322 -2.66 -3.79 -0.32
CA PRO A 322 -3.86 -3.27 -0.97
C PRO A 322 -3.53 -2.05 -1.83
N ASP A 323 -4.22 -1.92 -2.96
CA ASP A 323 -4.24 -0.64 -3.68
C ASP A 323 -4.76 0.45 -2.74
N LYS A 324 -4.14 1.63 -2.81
CA LYS A 324 -4.50 2.77 -1.96
C LYS A 324 -5.90 3.28 -2.32
N LEU A 325 -6.27 3.33 -3.62
CA LEU A 325 -7.57 3.83 -4.10
C LEU A 325 -8.60 2.73 -4.37
#